data_AF-A0A8T7E230-F1
#
_entry.id   AF-A0A8T7E230-F1
#
_cell.length_a   1.000
_cell.length_b   1.000
_cell.length_c   1.000
_cell.angle_alpha   90.00
_cell.angle_beta   90.00
_cell.angle_gamma   90.00
#
_symmetry.space_group_name_H-M   'P 1'
#
loop_
_entity.id
_entity.type
_entity.pdbx_description
1 polymer ?
#
loop_
_entity_poly.entity_id
_entity_poly.type
_entity_poly.pdbx_seq_one_letter_code
_entity_poly.pdbx_strand_id
1 'polypeptide(L)'
;MSLIVQKFGGTSVGSAERIRAVAERVKRFHDAGDALVVVVSAMSGETNRLTELAHAMTDNPAARELDVLLSTGEQVTIALLCMCLHDIGVPARSFTGGQVGILTDTAHSKARILA
;
A
#
# COMPACT_ATOMS: atom_id res chain seq x y z
N MET A 1 2.44 18.91 17.34
CA MET A 1 3.25 18.42 16.21
C MET A 1 3.90 17.11 16.64
N SER A 2 3.28 16.00 16.27
CA SER A 2 3.77 14.64 16.51
C SER A 2 4.12 13.96 15.18
N LEU A 3 4.95 12.91 15.20
CA LEU A 3 5.11 11.99 14.08
C LEU A 3 4.17 10.81 14.27
N ILE A 4 3.22 10.62 13.34
CA ILE A 4 2.19 9.58 13.43
C ILE A 4 2.30 8.65 12.22
N VAL A 5 2.38 7.35 12.50
CA VAL A 5 2.27 6.30 11.48
C VAL A 5 0.86 5.72 11.51
N GLN A 6 0.13 5.80 10.40
CA GLN A 6 -1.22 5.27 10.28
C GLN A 6 -1.24 4.12 9.27
N LYS A 7 -1.74 2.94 9.68
CA LYS A 7 -1.89 1.78 8.80
C LYS A 7 -3.36 1.51 8.49
N PHE A 8 -3.67 1.36 7.20
CA PHE A 8 -5.00 0.99 6.71
C PHE A 8 -4.95 -0.36 6.00
N GLY A 9 -5.82 -1.30 6.42
CA GLY A 9 -5.93 -2.62 5.79
C GLY A 9 -6.80 -2.60 4.54
N GLY A 10 -6.80 -3.70 3.79
CA GLY A 10 -7.51 -3.78 2.49
C GLY A 10 -9.01 -3.49 2.58
N THR A 11 -9.66 -3.81 3.70
CA THR A 11 -11.06 -3.44 3.92
C THR A 11 -11.26 -1.93 4.02
N SER A 12 -10.32 -1.19 4.63
CA SER A 12 -10.33 0.27 4.77
C SER A 12 -10.08 1.01 3.45
N VAL A 13 -9.56 0.33 2.44
CA VAL A 13 -9.24 0.90 1.11
C VAL A 13 -9.91 0.11 -0.01
N GLY A 14 -10.93 -0.70 0.30
CA GLY A 14 -11.51 -1.65 -0.66
C GLY A 14 -12.41 -1.05 -1.74
N SER A 15 -12.69 0.25 -1.70
CA SER A 15 -13.46 0.96 -2.72
C SER A 15 -13.01 2.41 -2.81
N ALA A 16 -13.42 3.11 -3.87
CA ALA A 16 -13.11 4.52 -4.06
C ALA A 16 -13.65 5.38 -2.90
N GLU A 17 -14.87 5.11 -2.43
CA GLU A 17 -15.50 5.80 -1.30
C GLU A 17 -14.69 5.61 -0.02
N ARG A 18 -14.16 4.40 0.20
CA ARG A 18 -13.34 4.10 1.37
C ARG A 18 -11.98 4.76 1.31
N ILE A 19 -11.35 4.83 0.13
CA ILE A 19 -10.11 5.57 -0.08
C ILE A 19 -10.34 7.07 0.20
N ARG A 20 -11.45 7.66 -0.28
CA ARG A 20 -11.84 9.04 0.07
C ARG A 20 -12.00 9.23 1.57
N ALA A 21 -12.68 8.31 2.26
CA ALA A 21 -12.82 8.37 3.71
C ALA A 21 -11.47 8.28 4.46
N VAL A 22 -10.52 7.50 3.96
CA VAL A 22 -9.14 7.45 4.47
C VAL A 22 -8.43 8.78 4.22
N ALA A 23 -8.54 9.36 3.03
CA ALA A 23 -7.94 10.67 2.71
C ALA A 23 -8.46 11.78 3.64
N GLU A 24 -9.77 11.86 3.87
CA GLU A 24 -10.38 12.79 4.83
C GLU A 24 -9.86 12.57 6.26
N ARG A 25 -9.67 11.31 6.66
CA ARG A 25 -9.08 11.00 7.96
C ARG A 25 -7.64 11.50 8.05
N VAL A 26 -6.81 11.26 7.05
CA VAL A 26 -5.42 11.73 6.98
C VAL A 26 -5.36 13.26 7.00
N LYS A 27 -6.23 13.92 6.23
CA LYS A 27 -6.34 15.39 6.19
C LYS A 27 -6.57 15.99 7.58
N ARG A 28 -7.45 15.41 8.40
CA ARG A 28 -7.69 15.92 9.76
C ARG A 28 -6.43 15.97 10.64
N PHE A 29 -5.54 14.98 10.53
CA PHE A 29 -4.26 14.99 11.26
C PHE A 29 -3.26 15.97 10.64
N HIS A 30 -3.26 16.06 9.30
CA HIS A 30 -2.42 17.04 8.60
C HIS A 30 -2.80 18.48 8.99
N ASP A 31 -4.09 18.80 8.99
CA ASP A 31 -4.62 20.12 9.36
C ASP A 31 -4.39 20.44 10.84
N ALA A 32 -4.23 19.41 11.70
CA ALA A 32 -3.83 19.56 13.10
C ALA A 32 -2.33 19.83 13.28
N GLY A 33 -1.55 19.83 12.19
CA GLY A 33 -0.10 20.09 12.20
C GLY A 33 0.75 18.88 12.57
N ASP A 34 0.24 17.66 12.41
CA ASP A 34 1.02 16.43 12.61
C ASP A 34 1.79 16.02 11.34
N ALA A 35 2.99 15.46 11.55
CA ALA A 35 3.76 14.81 10.50
C ALA A 35 3.26 13.35 10.34
N LEU A 36 3.01 12.92 9.11
CA LEU A 36 2.31 11.67 8.84
C LEU A 36 3.11 10.74 7.93
N VAL A 37 3.13 9.46 8.29
CA VAL A 37 3.49 8.34 7.40
C VAL A 37 2.27 7.45 7.29
N VAL A 38 1.80 7.20 6.07
CA VAL A 38 0.61 6.38 5.84
C VAL A 38 1.00 5.10 5.12
N VAL A 39 0.63 3.95 5.70
CA VAL A 39 0.87 2.62 5.15
C VAL A 39 -0.48 2.02 4.74
N VAL A 40 -0.60 1.58 3.49
CA VAL A 40 -1.82 0.96 2.97
C VAL A 40 -1.50 -0.43 2.41
N SER A 41 -2.45 -1.35 2.54
CA SER A 41 -2.43 -2.64 1.83
C SER A 41 -3.05 -2.50 0.42
N ALA A 42 -2.96 -3.55 -0.39
CA ALA A 42 -3.81 -3.69 -1.58
C ALA A 42 -5.31 -3.54 -1.24
N MET A 43 -6.11 -3.11 -2.21
CA MET A 43 -7.57 -3.06 -2.08
C MET A 43 -8.14 -4.46 -1.80
N SER A 44 -9.24 -4.52 -1.06
CA SER A 44 -9.90 -5.79 -0.69
C SER A 44 -10.11 -6.70 -1.92
N GLY A 45 -9.58 -7.92 -1.86
CA GLY A 45 -9.71 -8.92 -2.94
C GLY A 45 -8.60 -8.89 -3.99
N GLU A 46 -7.84 -7.80 -4.11
CA GLU A 46 -6.83 -7.68 -5.19
C GLU A 46 -5.67 -8.66 -5.03
N THR A 47 -5.17 -8.88 -3.81
CA THR A 47 -4.12 -9.88 -3.58
C THR A 47 -4.57 -11.29 -3.98
N ASN A 48 -5.82 -11.65 -3.67
CA ASN A 48 -6.39 -12.94 -4.06
C ASN A 48 -6.54 -13.05 -5.58
N ARG A 49 -7.10 -12.02 -6.22
CA ARG A 49 -7.24 -11.95 -7.69
C ARG A 49 -5.89 -12.14 -8.40
N LEU A 50 -4.84 -11.46 -7.92
CA LEU A 50 -3.49 -11.58 -8.48
C LEU A 50 -2.88 -12.96 -8.23
N THR A 51 -3.14 -13.55 -7.06
CA THR A 51 -2.70 -14.92 -6.73
C THR A 51 -3.37 -15.95 -7.64
N GLU A 52 -4.68 -15.84 -7.84
CA GLU A 52 -5.45 -16.69 -8.76
C GLU A 52 -4.94 -16.56 -10.21
N LEU A 53 -4.63 -15.34 -10.65
CA LEU A 53 -4.07 -15.10 -11.98
C LEU A 53 -2.69 -15.77 -12.14
N ALA A 54 -1.83 -15.72 -11.12
CA ALA A 54 -0.54 -16.41 -11.16
C ALA A 54 -0.71 -17.93 -11.32
N HIS A 55 -1.64 -18.51 -10.55
CA HIS A 55 -1.92 -19.94 -10.60
C HIS A 55 -2.61 -20.37 -11.90
N ALA A 56 -3.35 -19.48 -12.56
CA ALA A 56 -3.87 -19.73 -13.89
C ALA A 56 -2.76 -19.84 -14.97
N MET A 57 -1.57 -19.27 -14.73
CA MET A 57 -0.44 -19.37 -15.65
C MET A 57 0.43 -20.61 -15.38
N THR A 58 0.53 -21.04 -14.11
CA THR A 58 1.31 -22.20 -13.70
C THR A 58 0.91 -22.69 -12.31
N ASP A 59 0.90 -24.01 -12.10
CA ASP A 59 0.61 -24.60 -10.78
C ASP A 59 1.68 -24.26 -9.73
N ASN A 60 2.91 -23.94 -10.16
CA ASN A 60 4.04 -23.66 -9.28
C ASN A 60 4.75 -22.36 -9.69
N PRO A 61 4.14 -21.18 -9.44
CA PRO A 61 4.74 -19.90 -9.77
C PRO A 61 6.03 -19.70 -8.99
N ALA A 62 7.08 -19.22 -9.68
CA ALA A 62 8.33 -18.88 -9.03
C ALA A 62 8.09 -17.80 -7.97
N ALA A 63 8.50 -18.07 -6.72
CA ALA A 63 8.21 -17.18 -5.59
C ALA A 63 8.68 -15.74 -5.80
N ARG A 64 9.83 -15.54 -6.48
CA ARG A 64 10.32 -14.22 -6.87
C ARG A 64 9.31 -13.47 -7.75
N GLU A 65 8.80 -14.11 -8.80
CA GLU A 65 7.86 -13.47 -9.72
C GLU A 65 6.49 -13.25 -9.08
N LEU A 66 6.10 -14.15 -8.17
CA LEU A 66 4.89 -13.97 -7.39
C LEU A 66 4.98 -12.71 -6.51
N ASP A 67 6.11 -12.49 -5.82
CA ASP A 67 6.33 -11.24 -5.06
C ASP A 67 6.26 -9.99 -5.95
N VAL A 68 6.85 -10.05 -7.15
CA VAL A 68 6.76 -8.95 -8.14
C VAL A 68 5.31 -8.67 -8.47
N LEU A 69 4.52 -9.70 -8.82
CA LEU A 69 3.12 -9.56 -9.18
C LEU A 69 2.28 -9.03 -8.02
N LEU A 70 2.34 -9.65 -6.84
CA LEU A 70 1.49 -9.30 -5.71
C LEU A 70 1.77 -7.87 -5.22
N SER A 71 3.04 -7.42 -5.26
CA SER A 71 3.41 -6.06 -4.85
C SER A 71 2.75 -4.95 -5.65
N THR A 72 2.21 -5.25 -6.84
CA THR A 72 1.50 -4.26 -7.66
C THR A 72 0.18 -3.82 -7.02
N GLY A 73 -0.44 -4.66 -6.19
CA GLY A 73 -1.69 -4.31 -5.49
C GLY A 73 -1.52 -3.11 -4.56
N GLU A 74 -0.48 -3.12 -3.73
CA GLU A 74 -0.13 -1.99 -2.87
C GLU A 74 0.27 -0.74 -3.68
N GLN A 75 0.99 -0.92 -4.80
CA GLN A 75 1.40 0.19 -5.67
C GLN A 75 0.20 0.95 -6.27
N VAL A 76 -0.87 0.23 -6.63
CA VAL A 76 -2.13 0.84 -7.07
C VAL A 76 -2.74 1.65 -5.92
N THR A 77 -2.87 1.07 -4.73
CA THR A 77 -3.52 1.76 -3.60
C THR A 77 -2.78 3.04 -3.18
N ILE A 78 -1.44 3.02 -3.09
CA ILE A 78 -0.68 4.23 -2.70
C ILE A 78 -0.85 5.37 -3.71
N ALA A 79 -0.94 5.05 -5.00
CA ALA A 79 -1.15 6.04 -6.05
C ALA A 79 -2.56 6.66 -5.95
N LEU A 80 -3.59 5.82 -5.82
CA LEU A 80 -4.98 6.28 -5.68
C LEU A 80 -5.19 7.15 -4.43
N LEU A 81 -4.60 6.76 -3.29
CA LEU A 81 -4.67 7.56 -2.07
C LEU A 81 -3.98 8.91 -2.25
N CYS A 82 -2.80 8.95 -2.87
CA CYS A 82 -2.10 10.22 -3.12
C CYS A 82 -2.90 11.14 -4.05
N MET A 83 -3.50 10.61 -5.13
CA MET A 83 -4.38 11.38 -6.01
C MET A 83 -5.55 11.97 -5.23
N CYS A 84 -6.19 11.18 -4.36
CA CYS A 84 -7.29 11.64 -3.53
C CYS A 84 -6.85 12.71 -2.51
N LEU A 85 -5.65 12.58 -1.93
CA LEU A 85 -5.10 13.59 -1.03
C LEU A 85 -4.81 14.90 -1.76
N HIS A 86 -4.25 14.84 -2.97
CA HIS A 86 -4.02 16.01 -3.81
C HIS A 86 -5.34 16.73 -4.16
N ASP A 87 -6.38 15.98 -4.50
CA ASP A 87 -7.72 16.51 -4.82
C ASP A 87 -8.30 17.33 -3.65
N ILE A 88 -8.06 16.92 -2.42
CA ILE A 88 -8.52 17.63 -1.19
C ILE A 88 -7.48 18.60 -0.62
N GLY A 89 -6.46 18.96 -1.41
CA GLY A 89 -5.47 19.99 -1.08
C GLY A 89 -4.40 19.56 -0.07
N VAL A 90 -4.20 18.25 0.15
CA VAL A 90 -3.15 17.71 1.01
C VAL A 90 -1.95 17.27 0.16
N PRO A 91 -0.77 17.88 0.31
CA PRO A 91 0.43 17.44 -0.41
C PRO A 91 0.84 16.04 0.07
N ALA A 92 0.93 15.10 -0.87
CA ALA A 92 1.30 13.72 -0.60
C ALA A 92 2.25 13.18 -1.67
N ARG A 93 3.01 12.12 -1.34
CA ARG A 93 3.85 11.40 -2.29
C ARG A 93 3.82 9.92 -1.96
N SER A 94 3.60 9.09 -2.98
CA SER A 94 3.63 7.63 -2.84
C SER A 94 5.06 7.11 -2.86
N PHE A 95 5.27 6.02 -2.13
CA PHE A 95 6.55 5.32 -2.07
C PHE A 95 6.33 3.80 -2.06
N THR A 96 7.18 3.08 -2.79
CA THR A 96 7.33 1.63 -2.62
C THR A 96 8.32 1.33 -1.49
N GLY A 97 8.28 0.10 -0.95
CA GLY A 97 9.22 -0.31 0.10
C GLY A 97 10.70 -0.12 -0.29
N GLY A 98 11.05 -0.44 -1.55
CA GLY A 98 12.41 -0.24 -2.06
C GLY A 98 12.81 1.23 -2.15
N GLN A 99 11.89 2.14 -2.50
CA GLN A 99 12.17 3.58 -2.58
C GLN A 99 12.46 4.20 -1.21
N VAL A 100 11.99 3.60 -0.12
CA VAL A 100 12.26 4.04 1.26
C VAL A 100 13.33 3.19 1.95
N GLY A 101 13.98 2.28 1.23
CA GLY A 101 15.09 1.49 1.77
C GLY A 101 14.67 0.36 2.71
N ILE A 102 13.44 -0.17 2.60
CA ILE A 102 13.08 -1.41 3.30
C ILE A 102 13.77 -2.58 2.59
N LEU A 103 14.97 -2.90 3.07
CA LEU A 103 15.77 -4.02 2.58
C LEU A 103 15.33 -5.32 3.26
N THR A 104 15.28 -6.41 2.52
CA THR A 104 14.90 -7.74 3.04
C THR A 104 15.93 -8.79 2.68
N ASP A 105 15.86 -9.94 3.35
CA ASP A 105 16.50 -11.16 2.87
C ASP A 105 15.89 -11.65 1.54
N THR A 106 16.43 -12.76 1.01
CA THR A 106 16.01 -13.34 -0.28
C THR A 106 14.91 -14.40 -0.13
N ALA A 107 14.26 -14.50 1.04
CA ALA A 107 13.25 -15.52 1.31
C ALA A 107 11.87 -15.09 0.78
N HIS A 108 11.74 -15.00 -0.55
CA HIS A 108 10.51 -14.61 -1.25
C HIS A 108 9.23 -15.23 -0.67
N SER A 109 8.10 -14.52 -0.74
CA SER A 109 6.80 -14.78 -0.06
C SER A 109 6.77 -14.70 1.47
N LYS A 110 7.94 -14.66 2.14
CA LYS A 110 8.05 -14.59 3.61
C LYS A 110 9.32 -13.87 4.06
N ALA A 111 9.73 -12.88 3.27
CA ALA A 111 10.98 -12.19 3.45
C ALA A 111 11.00 -11.43 4.78
N ARG A 112 12.16 -11.37 5.43
CA ARG A 112 12.35 -10.60 6.67
C ARG A 112 13.10 -9.32 6.40
N ILE A 113 12.66 -8.23 7.03
CA ILE A 113 13.35 -6.94 6.97
C ILE A 113 14.72 -7.08 7.65
N LEU A 114 15.76 -6.59 6.98
CA LEU A 114 17.12 -6.55 7.52
C LEU A 114 17.23 -5.42 8.56
N ALA A 115 17.92 -5.70 9.67
CA ALA A 115 18.20 -4.73 10.72
C ALA A 115 19.38 -3.82 10.34
#